data_AF-A0A357V5C0-F1
#
_entry.id   AF-A0A357V5C0-F1
#
_cell.length_a   1.000
_cell.length_b   1.000
_cell.length_c   1.000
_cell.angle_alpha   90.00
_cell.angle_beta   90.00
_cell.angle_gamma   90.00
#
_symmetry.space_group_name_H-M   'P 1'
#
loop_
_entity.id
_entity.type
_entity.pdbx_description
1 polymer ?
#
loop_
_entity_poly.entity_id
_entity_poly.type
_entity_poly.pdbx_seq_one_letter_code
_entity_poly.pdbx_strand_id
1 'polypeptide(L)' 'MIDLYSWPTPNGHKVHIMLEETGLAYNVHPINIQKGDQFQPEFLKISPNNR' A
#
# COMPACT_ATOMS: atom_id res chain seq x y z
N MET A 1 5.44 13.73 2.77
CA MET A 1 4.40 12.90 3.42
C MET A 1 4.36 11.58 2.66
N ILE A 2 4.40 10.44 3.36
CA ILE A 2 4.52 9.12 2.72
C ILE A 2 3.12 8.65 2.30
N ASP A 3 2.97 8.14 1.08
CA ASP A 3 1.72 7.52 0.64
C ASP A 3 1.90 6.00 0.63
N LEU A 4 1.16 5.31 1.50
CA LEU A 4 1.18 3.86 1.64
C LEU A 4 -0.03 3.26 0.92
N TYR A 5 0.21 2.71 -0.27
CA TYR A 5 -0.77 1.89 -0.98
C TYR A 5 -0.72 0.46 -0.43
N SER A 6 -1.76 0.01 0.25
CA SER A 6 -1.70 -1.20 1.08
C SER A 6 -3.02 -1.97 1.15
N TRP A 7 -2.91 -3.24 1.52
CA TRP A 7 -4.04 -4.12 1.85
C TRP A 7 -3.66 -4.99 3.07
N PRO A 8 -4.63 -5.48 3.88
CA PRO A 8 -4.38 -6.28 5.08
C PRO A 8 -3.78 -7.66 4.77
N THR A 9 -2.50 -7.66 4.43
CA THR A 9 -1.67 -8.82 4.13
C THR A 9 -0.41 -8.76 4.99
N PRO A 10 0.30 -9.88 5.17
CA PRO A 10 1.57 -9.86 5.92
C PRO A 10 2.60 -8.86 5.37
N ASN A 11 2.64 -8.65 4.04
CA ASN A 11 3.55 -7.66 3.45
C ASN A 11 3.08 -6.21 3.69
N GLY A 12 1.78 -5.94 3.60
CA GLY A 12 1.22 -4.63 3.94
C GLY A 12 1.51 -4.25 5.39
N HIS A 13 1.31 -5.17 6.34
CA HIS A 13 1.57 -4.92 7.76
C HIS A 13 3.03 -4.56 8.08
N LYS A 14 4.02 -5.11 7.37
CA LYS A 14 5.44 -4.76 7.60
C LYS A 14 5.68 -3.25 7.49
N VAL A 15 5.06 -2.62 6.49
CA VAL A 15 5.25 -1.19 6.23
C VAL A 15 4.48 -0.36 7.24
N HIS A 16 3.25 -0.76 7.61
CA HIS A 16 2.51 -0.11 8.70
C HIS A 16 3.31 -0.13 10.00
N ILE A 17 3.81 -1.29 10.43
CA ILE A 17 4.61 -1.42 11.66
C ILE A 17 5.81 -0.47 11.61
N MET A 18 6.57 -0.46 10.52
CA MET A 18 7.72 0.43 10.38
C MET A 18 7.33 1.92 10.50
N LEU A 19 6.23 2.33 9.85
CA LEU A 19 5.78 3.72 9.87
C LEU A 19 5.31 4.15 11.27
N GLU A 20 4.60 3.29 11.98
CA GLU A 20 4.19 3.53 13.37
C GLU A 20 5.42 3.61 14.30
N GLU A 21 6.35 2.65 14.23
CA GLU A 21 7.56 2.61 15.07
C GLU A 21 8.48 3.82 14.85
N THR A 22 8.51 4.37 13.64
CA THR A 22 9.35 5.53 13.30
C THR A 22 8.64 6.88 13.48
N GLY A 23 7.33 6.88 13.73
CA GLY A 23 6.54 8.10 13.87
C GLY A 23 6.49 8.98 12.60
N LEU A 24 6.79 8.41 11.43
CA LEU A 24 6.79 9.15 10.16
C LEU A 24 5.35 9.42 9.70
N ALA A 25 5.06 10.66 9.30
CA ALA A 25 3.74 11.02 8.80
C ALA A 25 3.43 10.37 7.43
N TYR A 26 2.31 9.65 7.37
CA TYR A 26 1.87 8.93 6.18
C TYR A 26 0.35 8.94 5.97
N ASN A 27 -0.08 8.73 4.73
CA ASN A 27 -1.47 8.49 4.35
C ASN A 27 -1.62 7.05 3.86
N VAL A 28 -2.78 6.46 4.12
CA VAL A 28 -3.11 5.10 3.66
C VAL A 28 -4.05 5.17 2.47
N HIS A 29 -3.67 4.49 1.39
CA HIS A 29 -4.48 4.29 0.19
C HIS A 29 -4.83 2.80 0.07
N PRO A 30 -6.06 2.39 0.39
CA PRO A 30 -6.43 0.97 0.33
C PRO A 30 -6.47 0.46 -1.11
N ILE A 31 -5.77 -0.64 -1.39
CA ILE A 31 -5.83 -1.36 -2.68
C ILE A 31 -6.55 -2.68 -2.45
N ASN A 32 -7.84 -2.78 -2.79
CA ASN A 32 -8.60 -4.00 -2.52
C ASN A 32 -8.22 -5.11 -3.51
N ILE A 33 -7.27 -5.95 -3.10
CA ILE A 33 -6.78 -7.03 -3.96
C ILE A 33 -7.80 -8.13 -4.22
N GLN A 34 -8.86 -8.23 -3.40
CA GLN A 34 -9.98 -9.16 -3.63
C GLN A 34 -10.90 -8.67 -4.74
N LYS A 35 -10.90 -7.36 -5.02
CA LYS A 35 -11.65 -6.74 -6.13
C LYS A 35 -10.80 -6.54 -7.39
N GLY A 36 -9.49 -6.78 -7.31
CA GLY A 36 -8.57 -6.61 -8.44
C GLY A 36 -8.04 -5.19 -8.62
N ASP A 37 -8.13 -4.33 -7.61
CA ASP A 37 -7.70 -2.93 -7.70
C ASP A 37 -6.19 -2.79 -8.04
N GLN A 38 -5.38 -3.80 -7.72
CA GLN A 38 -3.95 -3.87 -8.05
C GLN A 38 -3.65 -3.98 -9.55
N PHE A 39 -4.68 -4.22 -10.37
CA PHE A 39 -4.55 -4.26 -11.84
C PHE A 39 -5.01 -2.97 -12.50
N GLN A 40 -5.53 -2.00 -11.74
CA GLN A 40 -5.99 -0.74 -12.31
C GLN A 40 -4.81 0.04 -12.93
N PRO A 41 -5.00 0.69 -14.10
CA PRO A 41 -3.93 1.40 -14.78
C PRO A 41 -3.25 2.47 -13.92
N GLU A 42 -4.01 3.16 -13.07
CA GLU A 42 -3.50 4.13 -12.10
C GLU A 42 -2.55 3.51 -11.08
N PHE A 43 -2.86 2.33 -10.54
CA PHE A 43 -1.99 1.65 -9.58
C PHE A 43 -0.76 1.04 -10.27
N LEU A 44 -0.90 0.52 -11.48
CA LEU A 44 0.24 -0.03 -12.25
C LEU A 44 1.29 1.01 -12.63
N LYS A 45 0.93 2.29 -12.69
CA LYS A 45 1.91 3.39 -12.83
C LYS A 45 2.78 3.57 -11.59
N ILE A 46 2.29 3.13 -10.42
CA ILE A 46 2.98 3.23 -9.13
C ILE A 46 3.74 1.94 -8.84
N SER A 47 3.07 0.79 -8.96
CA SER A 47 3.65 -0.55 -8.77
C SER A 47 3.39 -1.41 -10.01
N PRO A 48 4.32 -1.41 -10.99
CA PRO A 48 4.17 -2.19 -12.22
C PRO A 48 4.09 -3.71 -11.99
N ASN A 49 4.55 -4.19 -10.83
CA ASN A 49 4.47 -5.59 -10.42
C ASN A 49 3.10 -5.94 -9.77
N ASN A 50 2.10 -5.06 -9.85
CA ASN A 50 0.74 -5.26 -9.35
C ASN A 50 0.68 -5.71 -7.88
N ARG A 51 1.63 -5.25 -7.05
CA ARG A 51 1.80 -5.66 -5.65
C ARG A 51 2.11 -4.48 -4.75
#